data_AF-A0A3D0XEE5-F1
#
_entry.id   AF-A0A3D0XEE5-F1
#
_cell.length_a   1.000
_cell.length_b   1.000
_cell.length_c   1.000
_cell.angle_alpha   90.00
_cell.angle_beta   90.00
_cell.angle_gamma   90.00
#
_symmetry.space_group_name_H-M   'P 1'
#
loop_
_entity.id
_entity.type
_entity.pdbx_description
1 polymer ?
#
loop_
_entity_poly.entity_id
_entity_poly.type
_entity_poly.pdbx_seq_one_letter_code
_entity_poly.pdbx_strand_id
1 'polypeptide(L)'
;MKGIRFYRHMALALALSLQAIKAQDLGISHFRVQETGVTLEVDVPQGWGHVKLVTTQSLFEPFESLLASGEVKRLPGKAVFTIPKSGETTFLSVGAGEGEAPEAPYMGSEYFEFYPQVPTAVLLDEHEMMHHALNRLGYGPSPSSAEWIQMHGLDTYIDQQLTPLTWSDEGDYRMRSASEELFTLYRPGHDTYLIVDGDRWDLKKGTEAPPYQWNQPGFEGVTQANGWLNAPSGFGYSSSRSERDLLSTLLNDMERIEEGEEAQEGYLSFFVRHWFEVEDPEAIGGLLLKMVYDDGFIAYLNGTEVARDNMGTTKRPSYRAKASNADDDPDEGIFDISEFKSLLVSGENLLAIELHNTEYTSSDAILVPELIARDYLPGYEHLRIHDVDALQQLIHARGIYDPHQLQAVMAEFWENHFTTDYDKTAEFLEEIEDMSGDEVISESQAEAEAAQLEYREYQFFHDHALDRFGDLLLYSATSPTMLIYLDNVLNRVGEPNENYAREILELYAFGVDNRYTQKDIEEL
;
A
#
# COMPACT_ATOMS: atom_id res chain seq x y z
N MET A 1 -6.57 -54.33 28.10
CA MET A 1 -6.38 -55.78 28.30
C MET A 1 -5.07 -56.19 27.61
N LYS A 2 -4.25 -57.03 28.27
CA LYS A 2 -2.83 -57.42 28.00
C LYS A 2 -1.81 -56.32 28.39
N GLY A 3 -0.97 -56.38 29.43
CA GLY A 3 -0.63 -57.41 30.41
C GLY A 3 0.89 -57.71 30.39
N ILE A 4 1.50 -57.88 31.59
CA ILE A 4 2.80 -58.54 31.94
C ILE A 4 3.96 -57.54 32.26
N ARG A 5 4.77 -57.65 33.33
CA ARG A 5 4.82 -58.43 34.60
C ARG A 5 5.83 -57.71 35.52
N PHE A 6 5.58 -57.74 36.84
CA PHE A 6 6.54 -57.35 37.87
C PHE A 6 7.61 -58.44 38.09
N TYR A 7 8.88 -58.03 38.27
CA TYR A 7 9.88 -58.77 39.01
C TYR A 7 10.28 -57.96 40.26
N ARG A 8 10.20 -58.59 41.43
CA ARG A 8 10.59 -58.04 42.75
C ARG A 8 12.11 -58.08 42.93
N HIS A 9 12.76 -56.95 43.20
CA HIS A 9 13.34 -56.61 44.51
C HIS A 9 14.05 -55.24 44.50
N MET A 10 13.82 -54.49 45.59
CA MET A 10 14.23 -53.12 45.95
C MET A 10 13.58 -51.97 45.17
N ALA A 11 12.71 -51.25 45.90
CA ALA A 11 11.89 -50.15 45.43
C ALA A 11 12.64 -48.81 45.48
N LEU A 12 12.62 -48.08 44.36
CA LEU A 12 12.62 -46.62 44.34
C LEU A 12 11.54 -46.23 43.32
N ALA A 13 10.39 -45.76 43.79
CA ALA A 13 9.27 -45.39 42.94
C ALA A 13 9.43 -43.92 42.51
N LEU A 14 9.61 -43.67 41.22
CA LEU A 14 9.47 -42.33 40.64
C LEU A 14 7.97 -42.10 40.35
N ALA A 15 7.38 -41.08 40.95
CA ALA A 15 6.09 -40.55 40.50
C ALA A 15 6.30 -39.10 40.08
N LEU A 16 5.97 -38.80 38.82
CA LEU A 16 5.88 -37.45 38.31
C LEU A 16 4.59 -36.82 38.85
N SER A 17 4.70 -35.84 39.75
CA SER A 17 3.60 -34.93 40.06
C SER A 17 3.84 -33.59 39.35
N LEU A 18 2.92 -33.23 38.45
CA LEU A 18 2.79 -31.86 37.95
C LEU A 18 2.07 -31.04 39.02
N GLN A 19 2.80 -30.26 39.81
CA GLN A 19 2.25 -29.11 40.52
C GLN A 19 3.17 -27.90 40.39
N ALA A 20 2.67 -26.92 39.65
CA ALA A 20 2.95 -25.49 39.66
C ALA A 20 4.30 -25.02 40.23
N ILE A 21 5.34 -25.14 39.41
CA ILE A 21 6.42 -24.14 39.31
C ILE A 21 6.47 -23.79 37.83
N LYS A 22 6.82 -22.55 37.45
CA LYS A 22 6.99 -22.09 36.05
C LYS A 22 8.14 -22.86 35.34
N ALA A 23 8.00 -24.16 35.20
CA ALA A 23 8.91 -25.09 34.56
C ALA A 23 8.29 -25.48 33.21
N GLN A 24 8.15 -24.51 32.32
CA GLN A 24 8.01 -24.83 30.91
C GLN A 24 9.46 -25.07 30.41
N ASP A 25 9.70 -26.30 29.95
CA ASP A 25 10.80 -26.70 29.06
C ASP A 25 12.13 -27.27 29.62
N LEU A 26 12.19 -27.73 30.88
CA LEU A 26 13.31 -28.60 31.29
C LEU A 26 12.94 -30.07 31.10
N GLY A 27 13.68 -30.76 30.23
CA GLY A 27 13.52 -32.20 29.97
C GLY A 27 14.58 -33.02 30.70
N ILE A 28 14.18 -34.06 31.44
CA ILE A 28 15.15 -35.06 31.92
C ILE A 28 15.44 -36.03 30.78
N SER A 29 16.64 -35.96 30.21
CA SER A 29 17.06 -36.80 29.08
C SER A 29 17.55 -38.17 29.52
N HIS A 30 18.16 -38.25 30.71
CA HIS A 30 18.73 -39.49 31.21
C HIS A 30 18.77 -39.57 32.74
N PHE A 31 18.52 -40.76 33.28
CA PHE A 31 18.61 -41.05 34.71
C PHE A 31 19.31 -42.38 34.92
N ARG A 32 20.39 -42.39 35.71
CA ARG A 32 21.17 -43.61 36.02
C ARG A 32 21.39 -43.74 37.51
N VAL A 33 21.11 -44.93 38.04
CA VAL A 33 21.43 -45.30 39.42
C VAL A 33 22.67 -46.18 39.41
N GLN A 34 23.68 -45.81 40.19
CA GLN A 34 24.94 -46.51 40.35
C GLN A 34 25.11 -46.98 41.81
N GLU A 35 26.11 -47.81 42.09
CA GLU A 35 26.36 -48.30 43.46
C GLU A 35 26.66 -47.16 44.44
N THR A 36 27.32 -46.10 43.95
CA THR A 36 27.81 -44.96 44.74
C THR A 36 26.86 -43.74 44.73
N GLY A 37 25.85 -43.69 43.85
CA GLY A 37 25.01 -42.51 43.69
C GLY A 37 24.03 -42.57 42.53
N VAL A 38 23.47 -41.41 42.19
CA VAL A 38 22.51 -41.20 41.11
C VAL A 38 23.03 -40.10 40.19
N THR A 39 22.95 -40.32 38.88
CA THR A 39 23.26 -39.31 37.86
C THR A 39 21.99 -38.94 37.09
N LEU A 40 21.72 -37.64 36.98
CA LEU A 40 20.60 -37.07 36.23
C LEU A 40 21.12 -36.13 35.16
N GLU A 41 20.67 -36.31 33.92
CA GLU A 41 20.96 -35.42 32.81
C GLU A 41 19.69 -34.65 32.43
N VAL A 42 19.83 -33.33 32.28
CA VAL A 42 18.76 -32.37 32.02
C VAL A 42 19.11 -31.55 30.79
N ASP A 43 18.19 -31.48 29.83
CA ASP A 43 18.27 -30.57 28.70
C ASP A 43 17.84 -29.17 29.16
N VAL A 44 18.72 -28.18 28.95
CA VAL A 44 18.56 -26.80 29.38
C VAL A 44 18.38 -25.90 28.15
N PRO A 45 17.22 -25.21 28.00
CA PRO A 45 17.03 -24.20 26.97
C PRO A 45 17.91 -22.96 27.17
N GLN A 46 18.03 -22.14 26.13
CA GLN A 46 18.73 -20.86 26.23
C GLN A 46 18.05 -19.90 27.22
N GLY A 47 18.83 -19.06 27.90
CA GLY A 47 18.32 -17.95 28.72
C GLY A 47 18.42 -18.12 30.24
N TRP A 48 18.63 -19.34 30.75
CA TRP A 48 18.68 -19.60 32.20
C TRP A 48 20.07 -19.34 32.82
N GLY A 49 20.11 -18.75 34.01
CA GLY A 49 21.36 -18.51 34.76
C GLY A 49 21.86 -19.76 35.47
N HIS A 50 20.93 -20.53 36.05
CA HIS A 50 21.23 -21.77 36.76
C HIS A 50 20.12 -22.82 36.60
N VAL A 51 20.47 -24.06 36.94
CA VAL A 51 19.53 -25.15 37.18
C VAL A 51 19.65 -25.65 38.62
N LYS A 52 18.55 -26.18 39.15
CA LYS A 52 18.46 -26.69 40.50
C LYS A 52 17.67 -27.99 40.56
N LEU A 53 18.02 -28.80 41.53
CA LEU A 53 17.35 -30.05 41.86
C LEU A 53 16.82 -29.97 43.27
N VAL A 54 15.50 -30.09 43.41
CA VAL A 54 14.78 -30.03 44.68
C VAL A 54 14.22 -31.40 45.02
N THR A 55 14.02 -31.63 46.31
CA THR A 55 13.66 -32.94 46.82
C THR A 55 12.62 -32.92 47.93
N THR A 56 11.93 -34.05 48.12
CA THR A 56 11.01 -34.30 49.23
C THR A 56 10.98 -35.80 49.56
N GLN A 57 10.65 -36.15 50.81
CA GLN A 57 10.40 -37.53 51.23
C GLN A 57 8.96 -37.98 50.96
N SER A 58 8.07 -37.05 50.59
CA SER A 58 6.64 -37.31 50.34
C SER A 58 6.15 -36.59 49.08
N LEU A 59 5.47 -37.31 48.18
CA LEU A 59 4.81 -36.72 47.01
C LEU A 59 3.68 -35.75 47.35
N PHE A 60 3.25 -35.73 48.62
CA PHE A 60 2.18 -34.87 49.12
C PHE A 60 2.72 -33.62 49.82
N GLU A 61 4.05 -33.42 49.87
CA GLU A 61 4.70 -32.24 50.40
C GLU A 61 5.35 -31.42 49.27
N PRO A 62 5.42 -30.09 49.38
CA PRO A 62 6.01 -29.25 48.35
C PRO A 62 7.52 -29.51 48.21
N PHE A 63 8.03 -29.43 46.98
CA PHE A 63 9.44 -29.64 46.65
C PHE A 63 10.28 -28.40 46.97
N GLU A 64 10.45 -28.10 48.26
CA GLU A 64 11.14 -26.90 48.73
C GLU A 64 12.59 -27.16 49.17
N SER A 65 12.95 -28.41 49.47
CA SER A 65 14.30 -28.74 49.93
C SER A 65 15.27 -28.80 48.75
N LEU A 66 16.20 -27.85 48.68
CA LEU A 66 17.22 -27.81 47.64
C LEU A 66 18.29 -28.88 47.88
N LEU A 67 18.55 -29.70 46.87
CA LEU A 67 19.48 -30.84 46.95
C LEU A 67 20.77 -30.55 46.18
N ALA A 68 20.66 -30.07 44.95
CA ALA A 68 21.81 -29.70 44.13
C ALA A 68 21.50 -28.47 43.26
N SER A 69 22.53 -27.72 42.87
CA SER A 69 22.40 -26.58 41.98
C SER A 69 23.70 -26.36 41.19
N GLY A 70 23.57 -25.68 40.05
CA GLY A 70 24.72 -25.34 39.22
C GLY A 70 24.41 -24.32 38.15
N GLU A 71 25.42 -23.55 37.75
CA GLU A 71 25.31 -22.46 36.76
C GLU A 71 25.34 -22.98 35.32
N VAL A 72 24.50 -22.40 34.45
CA VAL A 72 24.38 -22.78 33.03
C VAL A 72 24.64 -21.62 32.06
N LYS A 73 25.13 -20.48 32.59
CA LYS A 73 25.69 -19.36 31.82
C LYS A 73 24.81 -18.82 30.68
N ARG A 74 23.49 -19.00 30.77
CA ARG A 74 22.49 -18.57 29.77
C ARG A 74 22.62 -19.20 28.39
N LEU A 75 23.40 -20.28 28.27
CA LEU A 75 23.55 -21.03 27.02
C LEU A 75 22.62 -22.25 27.01
N PRO A 76 22.12 -22.68 25.84
CA PRO A 76 21.46 -23.97 25.74
C PRO A 76 22.49 -25.10 25.93
N GLY A 77 22.10 -26.24 26.50
CA GLY A 77 23.04 -27.33 26.72
C GLY A 77 22.52 -28.47 27.60
N LYS A 78 23.43 -29.35 28.01
CA LYS A 78 23.13 -30.48 28.90
C LYS A 78 23.72 -30.26 30.28
N ALA A 79 22.88 -30.26 31.30
CA ALA A 79 23.28 -30.20 32.70
C ALA A 79 23.26 -31.61 33.32
N VAL A 80 24.36 -32.01 33.97
CA VAL A 80 24.52 -33.32 34.60
C VAL A 80 24.69 -33.14 36.10
N PHE A 81 23.74 -33.67 36.87
CA PHE A 81 23.84 -33.78 38.33
C PHE A 81 24.33 -35.16 38.72
N THR A 82 25.30 -35.24 39.63
CA THR A 82 25.75 -36.49 40.27
C THR A 82 25.55 -36.34 41.77
N ILE A 83 24.71 -37.17 42.38
CA ILE A 83 24.29 -37.05 43.78
C ILE A 83 24.61 -38.37 44.50
N PRO A 84 25.26 -38.35 45.68
CA PRO A 84 25.55 -39.55 46.43
C PRO A 84 24.26 -40.22 46.96
N LYS A 85 24.32 -41.54 47.13
CA LYS A 85 23.14 -42.35 47.47
C LYS A 85 22.65 -42.05 48.90
N SER A 86 21.43 -41.51 49.01
CA SER A 86 20.81 -41.09 50.28
C SER A 86 20.40 -42.25 51.21
N GLY A 87 20.25 -43.47 50.70
CA GLY A 87 19.77 -44.63 51.49
C GLY A 87 18.29 -44.60 51.87
N GLU A 88 17.63 -43.44 51.77
CA GLU A 88 16.20 -43.23 51.95
C GLU A 88 15.43 -43.13 50.62
N THR A 89 14.10 -43.27 50.64
CA THR A 89 13.26 -43.02 49.46
C THR A 89 13.08 -41.51 49.31
N THR A 90 13.46 -40.98 48.15
CA THR A 90 13.56 -39.54 47.94
C THR A 90 12.98 -39.20 46.56
N PHE A 91 12.04 -38.27 46.50
CA PHE A 91 11.47 -37.75 45.25
C PHE A 91 12.27 -36.53 44.78
N LEU A 92 12.48 -36.41 43.47
CA LEU A 92 13.30 -35.35 42.87
C LEU A 92 12.48 -34.56 41.85
N SER A 93 12.69 -33.25 41.78
CA SER A 93 12.18 -32.37 40.74
C SER A 93 13.26 -31.39 40.29
N VAL A 94 13.20 -30.96 39.04
CA VAL A 94 14.18 -30.07 38.40
C VAL A 94 13.55 -28.72 38.14
N GLY A 95 14.29 -27.65 38.38
CA GLY A 95 13.90 -26.29 38.02
C GLY A 95 15.08 -25.47 37.50
N ALA A 96 14.79 -24.29 36.95
CA ALA A 96 15.79 -23.31 36.52
C ALA A 96 15.45 -21.91 37.05
N GLY A 97 16.42 -21.01 36.99
CA GLY A 97 16.26 -19.60 37.33
C GLY A 97 17.27 -18.71 36.61
N GLU A 98 16.98 -17.42 36.50
CA GLU A 98 17.73 -16.45 35.68
C GLU A 98 18.98 -15.85 36.37
N GLY A 99 19.02 -15.91 37.70
CA GLY A 99 20.11 -15.41 38.53
C GLY A 99 21.20 -16.45 38.83
N GLU A 100 22.07 -16.14 39.80
CA GLU A 100 23.11 -17.06 40.29
C GLU A 100 22.53 -18.34 40.91
N ALA A 101 23.33 -19.42 40.90
CA ALA A 101 22.90 -20.68 41.47
C ALA A 101 22.74 -20.57 43.00
N PRO A 102 21.58 -20.97 43.57
CA PRO A 102 21.36 -20.91 45.02
C PRO A 102 22.24 -21.92 45.75
N GLU A 103 22.68 -21.62 46.98
CA GLU A 103 23.49 -22.54 47.79
C GLU A 103 22.76 -23.85 48.08
N ALA A 104 23.35 -24.98 47.67
CA ALA A 104 22.82 -26.32 47.87
C ALA A 104 23.85 -27.24 48.54
N PRO A 105 23.42 -28.34 49.18
CA PRO A 105 24.32 -29.34 49.76
C PRO A 105 25.28 -29.98 48.76
N TYR A 106 24.85 -30.17 47.51
CA TYR A 106 25.66 -30.74 46.43
C TYR A 106 25.87 -29.69 45.32
N MET A 107 27.01 -29.01 45.36
CA MET A 107 27.42 -27.99 44.39
C MET A 107 28.89 -28.17 43.98
N GLY A 108 29.27 -27.56 42.87
CA GLY A 108 30.63 -27.62 42.35
C GLY A 108 30.85 -28.82 41.42
N SER A 109 32.04 -28.88 40.82
CA SER A 109 32.35 -29.80 39.71
C SER A 109 32.26 -31.28 40.06
N GLU A 110 32.25 -31.64 41.35
CA GLU A 110 32.06 -33.03 41.79
C GLU A 110 30.60 -33.50 41.69
N TYR A 111 29.64 -32.57 41.74
CA TYR A 111 28.21 -32.87 41.80
C TYR A 111 27.40 -32.27 40.63
N PHE A 112 28.00 -31.34 39.89
CA PHE A 112 27.37 -30.68 38.75
C PHE A 112 28.36 -30.38 37.62
N GLU A 113 27.99 -30.75 36.40
CA GLU A 113 28.70 -30.37 35.18
C GLU A 113 27.71 -29.84 34.13
N PHE A 114 28.11 -28.79 33.41
CA PHE A 114 27.32 -28.22 32.32
C PHE A 114 28.10 -28.28 30.99
N TYR A 115 27.45 -28.85 29.98
CA TYR A 115 27.97 -29.01 28.64
C TYR A 115 27.20 -28.06 27.69
N PRO A 116 27.74 -26.85 27.42
CA PRO A 116 27.06 -25.89 26.56
C PRO A 116 27.03 -26.39 25.11
N GLN A 117 25.87 -26.32 24.48
CA GLN A 117 25.73 -26.44 23.04
C GLN A 117 25.93 -25.06 22.43
N VAL A 118 27.18 -24.73 22.11
CA VAL A 118 27.49 -23.53 21.35
C VAL A 118 27.18 -23.84 19.88
N PRO A 119 26.29 -23.10 19.20
CA PRO A 119 26.12 -23.25 17.75
C PRO A 119 27.45 -22.92 17.09
N THR A 120 28.14 -23.91 16.54
CA THR A 120 29.26 -23.66 15.62
C THR A 120 28.66 -23.08 14.34
N ALA A 121 29.08 -21.87 13.96
CA ALA A 121 28.76 -21.29 12.67
C ALA A 121 29.17 -22.28 11.58
N VAL A 122 28.18 -22.86 10.90
CA VAL A 122 28.42 -23.68 9.70
C VAL A 122 28.80 -22.69 8.61
N LEU A 123 30.03 -22.81 8.09
CA LEU A 123 30.42 -22.07 6.90
C LEU A 123 29.58 -22.62 5.73
N LEU A 124 28.78 -21.75 5.13
CA LEU A 124 27.98 -22.06 3.95
C LEU A 124 28.91 -22.39 2.77
N ASP A 125 28.51 -23.33 1.92
CA ASP A 125 29.19 -23.52 0.63
C ASP A 125 28.91 -22.37 -0.35
N GLU A 126 29.64 -22.27 -1.46
CA GLU A 126 29.49 -21.15 -2.42
C GLU A 126 28.07 -21.00 -2.95
N HIS A 127 27.35 -22.11 -3.15
CA HIS A 127 25.97 -22.10 -3.63
C HIS A 127 25.02 -21.64 -2.52
N GLU A 128 25.20 -22.13 -1.31
CA GLU A 128 24.45 -21.69 -0.13
C GLU A 128 24.70 -20.21 0.18
N MET A 129 25.93 -19.71 0.02
CA MET A 129 26.28 -18.29 0.19
C MET A 129 25.59 -17.42 -0.87
N MET A 130 25.58 -17.84 -2.14
CA MET A 130 24.87 -17.15 -3.21
C MET A 130 23.37 -17.05 -2.90
N HIS A 131 22.72 -18.17 -2.57
CA HIS A 131 21.29 -18.18 -2.21
C HIS A 131 21.02 -17.35 -0.96
N HIS A 132 21.91 -17.40 0.03
CA HIS A 132 21.78 -16.58 1.23
C HIS A 132 21.84 -15.10 0.89
N ALA A 133 22.82 -14.66 0.10
CA ALA A 133 22.96 -13.28 -0.32
C ALA A 133 21.75 -12.79 -1.13
N LEU A 134 21.29 -13.58 -2.12
CA LEU A 134 20.11 -13.23 -2.93
C LEU A 134 18.83 -13.07 -2.09
N ASN A 135 18.66 -13.87 -1.03
CA ASN A 135 17.52 -13.75 -0.12
C ASN A 135 17.66 -12.65 0.94
N ARG A 136 18.88 -12.19 1.21
CA ARG A 136 19.16 -11.20 2.27
C ARG A 136 19.34 -9.79 1.75
N LEU A 137 19.87 -9.65 0.54
CA LEU A 137 20.14 -8.37 -0.10
C LEU A 137 19.12 -8.02 -1.18
N GLY A 138 18.20 -8.93 -1.52
CA GLY A 138 17.17 -8.69 -2.53
C GLY A 138 15.92 -9.53 -2.28
N TYR A 139 15.03 -9.62 -3.27
CA TYR A 139 13.74 -10.31 -3.16
C TYR A 139 13.84 -11.83 -3.41
N GLY A 140 15.05 -12.39 -3.35
CA GLY A 140 15.32 -13.80 -3.53
C GLY A 140 15.98 -14.16 -4.86
N PRO A 141 16.29 -15.46 -5.06
CA PRO A 141 17.06 -15.90 -6.21
C PRO A 141 16.24 -15.93 -7.51
N SER A 142 16.58 -15.05 -8.45
CA SER A 142 16.15 -15.17 -9.84
C SER A 142 17.13 -16.03 -10.66
N PRO A 143 16.69 -16.75 -11.72
CA PRO A 143 17.59 -17.51 -12.58
C PRO A 143 18.71 -16.65 -13.18
N SER A 144 18.38 -15.42 -13.61
CA SER A 144 19.35 -14.48 -14.17
C SER A 144 20.36 -14.00 -13.14
N SER A 145 19.94 -13.68 -11.91
CA SER A 145 20.86 -13.23 -10.86
C SER A 145 21.78 -14.36 -10.41
N ALA A 146 21.27 -15.59 -10.32
CA ALA A 146 22.08 -16.77 -9.98
C ALA A 146 23.13 -17.10 -11.07
N GLU A 147 22.74 -17.08 -12.35
CA GLU A 147 23.67 -17.26 -13.47
C GLU A 147 24.73 -16.14 -13.51
N TRP A 148 24.32 -14.90 -13.24
CA TRP A 148 25.23 -13.76 -13.21
C TRP A 148 26.26 -13.88 -12.10
N ILE A 149 25.85 -14.24 -10.88
CA ILE A 149 26.75 -14.47 -9.74
C ILE A 149 27.70 -15.64 -10.00
N GLN A 150 27.23 -16.72 -10.62
CA GLN A 150 28.10 -17.84 -11.00
C GLN A 150 29.18 -17.43 -12.02
N MET A 151 28.87 -16.46 -12.90
CA MET A 151 29.82 -15.98 -13.91
C MET A 151 30.80 -14.93 -13.36
N HIS A 152 30.35 -14.04 -12.48
CA HIS A 152 31.12 -12.85 -12.05
C HIS A 152 31.60 -12.90 -10.60
N GLY A 153 31.10 -13.85 -9.79
CA GLY A 153 31.44 -14.02 -8.39
C GLY A 153 30.51 -13.26 -7.43
N LEU A 154 30.36 -13.80 -6.22
CA LEU A 154 29.50 -13.23 -5.19
C LEU A 154 29.99 -11.88 -4.66
N ASP A 155 31.30 -11.72 -4.46
CA ASP A 155 31.88 -10.46 -3.98
C ASP A 155 31.57 -9.31 -4.96
N THR A 156 31.69 -9.58 -6.27
CA THR A 156 31.34 -8.60 -7.32
C THR A 156 29.86 -8.21 -7.27
N TYR A 157 28.97 -9.17 -6.99
CA TYR A 157 27.55 -8.87 -6.81
C TYR A 157 27.30 -8.00 -5.58
N ILE A 158 27.92 -8.33 -4.44
CA ILE A 158 27.78 -7.53 -3.21
C ILE A 158 28.31 -6.11 -3.43
N ASP A 159 29.47 -5.95 -4.06
CA ASP A 159 30.01 -4.63 -4.39
C ASP A 159 29.04 -3.83 -5.27
N GLN A 160 28.40 -4.46 -6.27
CA GLN A 160 27.38 -3.80 -7.09
C GLN A 160 26.13 -3.37 -6.30
N GLN A 161 25.73 -4.14 -5.29
CA GLN A 161 24.61 -3.76 -4.43
C GLN A 161 24.98 -2.58 -3.50
N LEU A 162 26.23 -2.50 -3.06
CA LEU A 162 26.72 -1.45 -2.16
C LEU A 162 27.15 -0.16 -2.87
N THR A 163 27.41 -0.23 -4.17
CA THR A 163 27.70 0.94 -5.00
C THR A 163 26.76 0.97 -6.20
N PRO A 164 25.47 1.30 -6.00
CA PRO A 164 24.56 1.53 -7.11
C PRO A 164 25.09 2.73 -7.92
N LEU A 165 25.75 2.44 -9.03
CA LEU A 165 26.07 3.45 -10.03
C LEU A 165 24.77 3.78 -10.77
N THR A 166 24.64 4.99 -11.29
CA THR A 166 23.73 5.26 -12.40
C THR A 166 24.23 4.43 -13.60
N TRP A 167 23.80 3.18 -13.69
CA TRP A 167 24.05 2.35 -14.86
C TRP A 167 23.46 3.09 -16.06
N SER A 168 24.16 3.11 -17.19
CA SER A 168 23.64 3.74 -18.41
C SER A 168 22.27 3.14 -18.77
N ASP A 169 21.28 3.99 -19.01
CA ASP A 169 19.87 3.73 -19.35
C ASP A 169 19.62 2.70 -20.49
N GLU A 170 20.68 2.23 -21.17
CA GLU A 170 20.62 1.23 -22.24
C GLU A 170 20.44 -0.21 -21.71
N GLY A 171 20.59 -0.46 -20.41
CA GLY A 171 20.70 -1.80 -19.83
C GLY A 171 19.40 -2.56 -19.56
N ASP A 172 18.30 -1.88 -19.21
CA ASP A 172 17.07 -2.60 -18.81
C ASP A 172 15.79 -1.99 -19.38
N TYR A 173 15.51 -2.35 -20.63
CA TYR A 173 14.24 -2.06 -21.30
C TYR A 173 13.02 -2.48 -20.46
N ARG A 174 13.11 -3.53 -19.63
CA ARG A 174 11.96 -4.00 -18.85
C ARG A 174 11.64 -3.06 -17.70
N MET A 175 12.65 -2.65 -16.95
CA MET A 175 12.46 -1.65 -15.89
C MET A 175 11.95 -0.35 -16.49
N ARG A 176 12.59 0.14 -17.56
CA ARG A 176 12.17 1.39 -18.21
C ARG A 176 10.74 1.32 -18.73
N SER A 177 10.40 0.27 -19.49
CA SER A 177 9.04 0.07 -20.02
C SER A 177 8.01 -0.06 -18.90
N ALA A 178 8.32 -0.81 -17.84
CA ALA A 178 7.42 -0.97 -16.70
C ALA A 178 7.23 0.34 -15.93
N SER A 179 8.27 1.18 -15.84
CA SER A 179 8.17 2.49 -15.18
C SER A 179 7.48 3.53 -16.05
N GLU A 180 7.74 3.60 -17.36
CA GLU A 180 7.19 4.62 -18.26
C GLU A 180 5.66 4.59 -18.33
N GLU A 181 5.06 3.40 -18.20
CA GLU A 181 3.59 3.22 -18.18
C GLU A 181 2.92 3.72 -16.90
N LEU A 182 3.71 4.06 -15.86
CA LEU A 182 3.21 4.54 -14.56
C LEU A 182 3.18 6.07 -14.45
N PHE A 183 3.66 6.78 -15.47
CA PHE A 183 3.73 8.24 -15.47
C PHE A 183 2.99 8.84 -16.67
N THR A 184 2.41 10.00 -16.43
CA THR A 184 1.91 10.89 -17.48
C THR A 184 2.78 12.13 -17.61
N LEU A 185 2.83 12.72 -18.80
CA LEU A 185 3.47 14.02 -18.98
C LEU A 185 2.54 15.12 -18.46
N TYR A 186 2.83 15.66 -17.28
CA TYR A 186 2.07 16.78 -16.73
C TYR A 186 2.63 18.12 -17.21
N ARG A 187 1.71 19.00 -17.58
CA ARG A 187 2.01 20.38 -18.02
C ARG A 187 1.01 21.31 -17.36
N PRO A 188 1.44 22.14 -16.39
CA PRO A 188 0.56 23.11 -15.77
C PRO A 188 0.18 24.18 -16.80
N GLY A 189 -1.00 24.78 -16.63
CA GLY A 189 -1.51 25.80 -17.53
C GLY A 189 -2.61 26.62 -16.90
N HIS A 190 -3.03 27.67 -17.62
CA HIS A 190 -4.24 28.41 -17.29
C HIS A 190 -5.42 27.82 -18.05
N ASP A 191 -6.45 27.43 -17.31
CA ASP A 191 -7.65 26.85 -17.87
C ASP A 191 -8.69 27.92 -18.18
N THR A 192 -9.24 27.85 -19.38
CA THR A 192 -10.37 28.64 -19.84
C THR A 192 -11.48 27.67 -20.23
N TYR A 193 -12.60 27.74 -19.52
CA TYR A 193 -13.77 26.94 -19.85
C TYR A 193 -14.42 27.49 -21.12
N LEU A 194 -14.41 26.68 -22.18
CA LEU A 194 -15.12 26.93 -23.44
C LEU A 194 -16.59 26.51 -23.34
N ILE A 195 -16.88 25.51 -22.50
CA ILE A 195 -18.23 25.07 -22.15
C ILE A 195 -18.23 24.76 -20.65
N VAL A 196 -19.22 25.28 -19.93
CA VAL A 196 -19.39 25.12 -18.47
C VAL A 196 -20.68 24.39 -18.15
N ASP A 197 -20.78 23.83 -16.95
CA ASP A 197 -22.08 23.39 -16.46
C ASP A 197 -23.11 24.55 -16.38
N GLY A 198 -24.37 24.24 -16.66
CA GLY A 198 -25.49 25.16 -16.86
C GLY A 198 -25.66 25.67 -18.30
N ASP A 199 -24.67 25.48 -19.19
CA ASP A 199 -24.80 25.90 -20.59
C ASP A 199 -25.97 25.20 -21.29
N ARG A 200 -26.55 25.84 -22.31
CA ARG A 200 -27.74 25.31 -22.98
C ARG A 200 -27.38 24.50 -24.23
N TRP A 201 -27.81 23.25 -24.26
CA TRP A 201 -27.58 22.32 -25.36
C TRP A 201 -28.86 21.99 -26.11
N ASP A 202 -28.72 21.61 -27.38
CA ASP A 202 -29.78 20.92 -28.09
C ASP A 202 -29.72 19.43 -27.76
N LEU A 203 -30.78 18.93 -27.15
CA LEU A 203 -30.99 17.56 -26.68
C LEU A 203 -32.01 16.84 -27.56
N LYS A 204 -31.73 15.60 -27.95
CA LYS A 204 -32.67 14.67 -28.57
C LYS A 204 -32.70 13.35 -27.80
N LYS A 205 -33.89 12.94 -27.38
CA LYS A 205 -34.11 11.63 -26.74
C LYS A 205 -33.91 10.49 -27.74
N GLY A 206 -33.29 9.40 -27.33
CA GLY A 206 -33.03 8.20 -28.14
C GLY A 206 -34.25 7.29 -28.29
N THR A 207 -35.44 7.86 -28.49
CA THR A 207 -36.62 7.08 -28.91
C THR A 207 -36.54 6.71 -30.40
N GLU A 208 -35.81 7.51 -31.17
CA GLU A 208 -35.48 7.29 -32.58
C GLU A 208 -34.03 7.67 -32.88
N ALA A 209 -33.45 7.09 -33.94
CA ALA A 209 -32.10 7.44 -34.36
C ALA A 209 -32.03 8.90 -34.81
N PRO A 210 -31.03 9.69 -34.36
CA PRO A 210 -30.80 11.02 -34.90
C PRO A 210 -30.40 10.93 -36.39
N PRO A 211 -30.64 11.99 -37.17
CA PRO A 211 -30.16 12.06 -38.56
C PRO A 211 -28.64 11.83 -38.61
N TYR A 212 -28.12 11.14 -39.62
CA TYR A 212 -26.69 10.80 -39.68
C TYR A 212 -25.75 12.01 -39.54
N GLN A 213 -26.15 13.19 -39.99
CA GLN A 213 -25.35 14.43 -39.93
C GLN A 213 -25.59 15.25 -38.66
N TRP A 214 -26.28 14.72 -37.64
CA TRP A 214 -26.67 15.44 -36.44
C TRP A 214 -25.50 16.06 -35.66
N ASN A 215 -24.32 15.47 -35.76
CA ASN A 215 -23.10 15.93 -35.10
C ASN A 215 -22.19 16.77 -36.02
N GLN A 216 -22.65 17.11 -37.23
CA GLN A 216 -21.87 17.90 -38.18
C GLN A 216 -22.17 19.40 -38.02
N PRO A 217 -21.16 20.27 -38.13
CA PRO A 217 -21.37 21.70 -38.32
C PRO A 217 -22.23 21.98 -39.56
N GLY A 218 -23.09 22.99 -39.49
CA GLY A 218 -23.95 23.40 -40.62
C GLY A 218 -25.16 22.50 -40.91
N PHE A 219 -25.41 21.46 -40.12
CA PHE A 219 -26.64 20.66 -40.25
C PHE A 219 -27.86 21.40 -39.67
N GLU A 220 -28.77 21.83 -40.55
CA GLU A 220 -29.98 22.60 -40.18
C GLU A 220 -31.15 21.74 -39.64
N GLY A 221 -30.99 20.42 -39.58
CA GLY A 221 -32.07 19.51 -39.14
C GLY A 221 -32.29 19.46 -37.62
N VAL A 222 -31.55 20.25 -36.84
CA VAL A 222 -31.68 20.38 -35.38
C VAL A 222 -32.75 21.43 -35.08
N THR A 223 -33.98 20.97 -34.91
CA THR A 223 -35.13 21.85 -34.64
C THR A 223 -36.10 21.18 -33.69
N GLN A 224 -36.91 21.98 -32.98
CA GLN A 224 -38.02 21.48 -32.17
C GLN A 224 -39.00 20.62 -32.98
N ALA A 225 -39.21 20.93 -34.26
CA ALA A 225 -40.06 20.14 -35.14
C ALA A 225 -39.52 18.72 -35.39
N ASN A 226 -38.20 18.53 -35.29
CA ASN A 226 -37.52 17.23 -35.40
C ASN A 226 -37.19 16.61 -34.03
N GLY A 227 -37.87 17.07 -32.97
CA GLY A 227 -37.76 16.51 -31.62
C GLY A 227 -36.50 16.92 -30.85
N TRP A 228 -35.80 17.98 -31.26
CA TRP A 228 -34.71 18.57 -30.48
C TRP A 228 -35.25 19.60 -29.49
N LEU A 229 -34.85 19.46 -28.23
CA LEU A 229 -35.20 20.36 -27.13
C LEU A 229 -33.96 21.17 -26.78
N ASN A 230 -34.12 22.43 -26.43
CA ASN A 230 -33.00 23.22 -25.92
C ASN A 230 -33.09 23.25 -24.38
N ALA A 231 -32.05 22.81 -23.68
CA ALA A 231 -32.07 22.60 -22.24
C ALA A 231 -30.67 22.78 -21.61
N PRO A 232 -30.57 23.22 -20.34
CA PRO A 232 -29.27 23.37 -19.65
C PRO A 232 -28.58 22.01 -19.41
N SER A 233 -27.25 21.97 -19.32
CA SER A 233 -26.46 20.78 -18.97
C SER A 233 -26.75 20.26 -17.57
N GLY A 234 -26.32 19.02 -17.29
CA GLY A 234 -26.90 18.21 -16.22
C GLY A 234 -28.10 17.42 -16.75
N PHE A 235 -27.86 16.58 -17.76
CA PHE A 235 -28.90 15.78 -18.41
C PHE A 235 -28.99 14.43 -17.75
N GLY A 236 -30.21 13.97 -17.46
CA GLY A 236 -30.34 12.64 -16.91
C GLY A 236 -31.51 12.41 -15.99
N TYR A 237 -31.47 11.29 -15.28
CA TYR A 237 -32.34 10.97 -14.16
C TYR A 237 -31.53 10.19 -13.13
N SER A 238 -32.01 10.17 -11.89
CA SER A 238 -31.42 9.34 -10.84
C SER A 238 -32.44 9.12 -9.73
N SER A 239 -32.42 7.91 -9.17
CA SER A 239 -33.19 7.57 -7.96
C SER A 239 -32.53 8.11 -6.67
N SER A 240 -31.23 8.37 -6.71
CA SER A 240 -30.44 8.95 -5.63
C SER A 240 -30.77 10.42 -5.43
N ARG A 241 -30.59 10.92 -4.20
CA ARG A 241 -30.87 12.33 -3.89
C ARG A 241 -29.66 13.23 -4.19
N SER A 242 -28.45 12.76 -3.91
CA SER A 242 -27.21 13.50 -4.14
C SER A 242 -26.94 13.71 -5.62
N GLU A 243 -27.04 12.66 -6.44
CA GLU A 243 -26.85 12.76 -7.89
C GLU A 243 -27.84 13.71 -8.58
N ARG A 244 -29.05 13.84 -8.03
CA ARG A 244 -30.03 14.80 -8.57
C ARG A 244 -29.59 16.26 -8.44
N ASP A 245 -28.64 16.57 -7.57
CA ASP A 245 -28.06 17.91 -7.48
C ASP A 245 -27.16 18.23 -8.71
N LEU A 246 -26.70 17.21 -9.46
CA LEU A 246 -25.98 17.36 -10.73
C LEU A 246 -26.91 17.61 -11.94
N LEU A 247 -28.24 17.46 -11.77
CA LEU A 247 -29.19 17.41 -12.88
C LEU A 247 -30.03 18.69 -12.99
N SER A 248 -29.72 19.54 -13.98
CA SER A 248 -30.61 20.67 -14.34
C SER A 248 -31.71 20.28 -15.36
N THR A 249 -31.52 19.19 -16.12
CA THR A 249 -32.45 18.69 -17.12
C THR A 249 -32.83 17.24 -16.84
N LEU A 250 -34.02 17.07 -16.25
CA LEU A 250 -34.55 15.76 -15.89
C LEU A 250 -35.16 15.00 -17.09
N LEU A 251 -34.75 13.74 -17.24
CA LEU A 251 -35.17 12.78 -18.26
C LEU A 251 -35.85 11.57 -17.61
N ASN A 252 -36.77 11.81 -16.68
CA ASN A 252 -37.50 10.76 -15.95
C ASN A 252 -38.30 9.78 -16.84
N ASP A 253 -38.49 10.10 -18.13
CA ASP A 253 -39.13 9.21 -19.11
C ASP A 253 -38.15 8.26 -19.82
N MET A 254 -36.86 8.29 -19.43
CA MET A 254 -35.81 7.41 -19.96
C MET A 254 -35.85 6.01 -19.35
N GLU A 255 -36.13 5.89 -18.04
CA GLU A 255 -36.35 4.61 -17.36
C GLU A 255 -37.58 3.89 -17.92
N ARG A 256 -37.49 2.59 -18.16
CA ARG A 256 -38.61 1.75 -18.56
C ARG A 256 -39.35 1.24 -17.33
N ILE A 257 -40.64 1.57 -17.25
CA ILE A 257 -41.55 1.12 -16.19
C ILE A 257 -42.56 0.15 -16.81
N GLU A 258 -42.50 -1.13 -16.44
CA GLU A 258 -43.30 -2.18 -17.09
C GLU A 258 -44.76 -2.25 -16.62
N GLU A 259 -45.04 -1.84 -15.37
CA GLU A 259 -46.35 -2.01 -14.73
C GLU A 259 -46.77 -0.77 -13.93
N GLY A 260 -48.08 -0.55 -13.81
CA GLY A 260 -48.67 0.54 -13.02
C GLY A 260 -49.25 1.68 -13.87
N GLU A 261 -49.73 2.73 -13.20
CA GLU A 261 -50.29 3.91 -13.87
C GLU A 261 -49.22 4.78 -14.55
N GLU A 262 -47.95 4.58 -14.18
CA GLU A 262 -46.76 5.29 -14.69
C GLU A 262 -45.98 4.46 -15.73
N ALA A 263 -46.58 3.39 -16.27
CA ALA A 263 -45.92 2.51 -17.23
C ALA A 263 -45.45 3.28 -18.48
N GLN A 264 -44.18 3.11 -18.84
CA GLN A 264 -43.52 3.80 -19.94
C GLN A 264 -42.45 2.91 -20.57
N GLU A 265 -42.22 3.05 -21.88
CA GLU A 265 -41.30 2.19 -22.64
C GLU A 265 -39.81 2.49 -22.39
N GLY A 266 -39.48 3.70 -21.93
CA GLY A 266 -38.10 4.14 -21.74
C GLY A 266 -37.29 4.24 -23.04
N TYR A 267 -36.00 4.55 -22.92
CA TYR A 267 -35.02 4.56 -24.00
C TYR A 267 -33.60 4.42 -23.45
N LEU A 268 -32.66 3.91 -24.26
CA LEU A 268 -31.28 3.64 -23.80
C LEU A 268 -30.32 4.81 -23.98
N SER A 269 -30.66 5.81 -24.78
CA SER A 269 -29.70 6.86 -25.13
C SER A 269 -30.33 8.23 -25.27
N PHE A 270 -29.50 9.25 -25.20
CA PHE A 270 -29.85 10.59 -25.65
C PHE A 270 -28.64 11.28 -26.28
N PHE A 271 -28.92 12.30 -27.08
CA PHE A 271 -27.94 12.98 -27.92
C PHE A 271 -27.98 14.46 -27.59
N VAL A 272 -26.84 15.04 -27.25
CA VAL A 272 -26.72 16.47 -26.98
C VAL A 272 -25.71 17.11 -27.93
N ARG A 273 -25.93 18.38 -28.28
CA ARG A 273 -24.94 19.18 -29.00
C ARG A 273 -24.98 20.64 -28.59
N HIS A 274 -23.82 21.28 -28.58
CA HIS A 274 -23.66 22.66 -28.18
C HIS A 274 -22.61 23.37 -29.02
N TRP A 275 -22.94 24.60 -29.39
CA TRP A 275 -22.08 25.49 -30.15
C TRP A 275 -21.29 26.37 -29.21
N PHE A 276 -19.99 26.43 -29.40
CA PHE A 276 -19.09 27.27 -28.62
C PHE A 276 -18.15 28.06 -29.55
N GLU A 277 -17.70 29.22 -29.09
CA GLU A 277 -16.81 30.08 -29.87
C GLU A 277 -15.35 29.90 -29.46
N VAL A 278 -14.46 29.89 -30.44
CA VAL A 278 -13.00 29.91 -30.23
C VAL A 278 -12.43 31.09 -31.01
N GLU A 279 -11.80 32.05 -30.33
CA GLU A 279 -11.20 33.22 -30.97
C GLU A 279 -9.98 32.81 -31.82
N ASP A 280 -9.01 32.18 -31.18
CA ASP A 280 -7.75 31.75 -31.79
C ASP A 280 -7.43 30.29 -31.41
N PRO A 281 -7.71 29.32 -32.30
CA PRO A 281 -7.36 27.92 -32.06
C PRO A 281 -5.86 27.66 -31.87
N GLU A 282 -4.98 28.51 -32.43
CA GLU A 282 -3.53 28.32 -32.30
C GLU A 282 -3.02 28.70 -30.91
N ALA A 283 -3.75 29.54 -30.16
CA ALA A 283 -3.42 29.94 -28.80
C ALA A 283 -3.75 28.87 -27.75
N ILE A 284 -4.61 27.91 -28.08
CA ILE A 284 -4.95 26.82 -27.17
C ILE A 284 -3.74 25.90 -27.07
N GLY A 285 -3.21 25.67 -25.87
CA GLY A 285 -2.12 24.73 -25.61
C GLY A 285 -2.61 23.29 -25.57
N GLY A 286 -3.63 23.01 -24.74
CA GLY A 286 -4.29 21.73 -24.57
C GLY A 286 -5.81 21.87 -24.63
N LEU A 287 -6.50 20.79 -25.00
CA LEU A 287 -7.96 20.72 -25.05
C LEU A 287 -8.42 19.51 -24.22
N LEU A 288 -9.14 19.77 -23.14
CA LEU A 288 -9.56 18.75 -22.17
C LEU A 288 -11.08 18.70 -22.12
N LEU A 289 -11.64 17.49 -22.14
CA LEU A 289 -13.06 17.24 -21.94
C LEU A 289 -13.26 16.69 -20.53
N LYS A 290 -13.77 17.52 -19.62
CA LYS A 290 -14.18 17.08 -18.28
C LYS A 290 -15.61 16.57 -18.36
N MET A 291 -15.89 15.45 -17.72
CA MET A 291 -17.22 14.84 -17.80
C MET A 291 -17.56 14.04 -16.56
N VAL A 292 -18.76 14.28 -16.05
CA VAL A 292 -19.46 13.37 -15.14
C VAL A 292 -20.47 12.60 -15.98
N TYR A 293 -20.38 11.27 -15.98
CA TYR A 293 -21.24 10.45 -16.82
C TYR A 293 -21.65 9.13 -16.20
N ASP A 294 -22.81 8.64 -16.62
CA ASP A 294 -23.34 7.32 -16.27
C ASP A 294 -24.36 6.89 -17.34
N ASP A 295 -24.19 5.78 -18.08
CA ASP A 295 -23.14 4.76 -17.91
C ASP A 295 -21.96 4.93 -18.89
N GLY A 296 -22.21 5.39 -20.11
CA GLY A 296 -21.17 5.49 -21.14
C GLY A 296 -21.48 6.49 -22.25
N PHE A 297 -20.45 7.05 -22.86
CA PHE A 297 -20.60 8.15 -23.82
C PHE A 297 -19.71 8.01 -25.06
N ILE A 298 -20.06 8.76 -26.10
CA ILE A 298 -19.18 9.05 -27.24
C ILE A 298 -19.28 10.54 -27.58
N ALA A 299 -18.14 11.23 -27.56
CA ALA A 299 -18.03 12.66 -27.83
C ALA A 299 -17.44 12.94 -29.21
N TYR A 300 -17.96 13.98 -29.86
CA TYR A 300 -17.62 14.39 -31.21
C TYR A 300 -17.32 15.89 -31.26
N LEU A 301 -16.15 16.25 -31.78
CA LEU A 301 -15.78 17.63 -32.09
C LEU A 301 -15.89 17.87 -33.59
N ASN A 302 -16.73 18.83 -33.99
CA ASN A 302 -16.99 19.17 -35.39
C ASN A 302 -17.29 17.92 -36.25
N GLY A 303 -17.98 16.94 -35.66
CA GLY A 303 -18.41 15.71 -36.32
C GLY A 303 -17.41 14.55 -36.34
N THR A 304 -16.21 14.73 -35.78
CA THR A 304 -15.19 13.68 -35.60
C THR A 304 -15.22 13.19 -34.15
N GLU A 305 -15.19 11.86 -33.94
CA GLU A 305 -15.12 11.26 -32.60
C GLU A 305 -13.79 11.61 -31.94
N VAL A 306 -13.82 12.16 -30.72
CA VAL A 306 -12.64 12.64 -29.98
C VAL A 306 -12.44 11.93 -28.63
N ALA A 307 -13.51 11.44 -28.02
CA ALA A 307 -13.45 10.68 -26.78
C ALA A 307 -14.61 9.70 -26.71
N ARG A 308 -14.42 8.62 -25.97
CA ARG A 308 -15.45 7.64 -25.64
C ARG A 308 -15.08 6.96 -24.34
N ASP A 309 -16.08 6.55 -23.57
CA ASP A 309 -15.88 5.63 -22.47
C ASP A 309 -17.09 4.72 -22.28
N ASN A 310 -16.86 3.56 -21.65
CA ASN A 310 -17.86 2.52 -21.42
C ASN A 310 -18.68 2.14 -22.68
N MET A 311 -18.06 2.27 -23.85
CA MET A 311 -18.66 1.98 -25.15
C MET A 311 -17.70 1.19 -26.03
N GLY A 312 -18.10 0.00 -26.50
CA GLY A 312 -17.28 -0.85 -27.35
C GLY A 312 -16.88 -0.21 -28.69
N THR A 313 -15.93 -0.79 -29.44
CA THR A 313 -15.24 -0.16 -30.58
C THR A 313 -16.07 0.14 -31.85
N THR A 314 -17.40 -0.05 -31.81
CA THR A 314 -18.27 0.25 -32.95
C THR A 314 -18.34 1.75 -33.16
N LYS A 315 -17.94 2.21 -34.35
CA LYS A 315 -18.13 3.60 -34.76
C LYS A 315 -19.61 3.87 -35.03
N ARG A 316 -20.15 4.92 -34.43
CA ARG A 316 -21.58 5.30 -34.54
C ARG A 316 -22.50 4.11 -34.23
N PRO A 317 -22.52 3.66 -32.96
CA PRO A 317 -23.38 2.57 -32.55
C PRO A 317 -24.86 2.89 -32.81
N SER A 318 -25.70 1.87 -32.77
CA SER A 318 -27.15 2.07 -32.79
C SER A 318 -27.56 2.93 -31.61
N TYR A 319 -28.57 3.78 -31.75
CA TYR A 319 -29.19 4.50 -30.62
C TYR A 319 -29.77 3.56 -29.54
N ARG A 320 -29.86 2.25 -29.83
CA ARG A 320 -30.23 1.19 -28.90
C ARG A 320 -29.04 0.35 -28.43
N ALA A 321 -27.82 0.76 -28.74
CA ALA A 321 -26.63 0.14 -28.17
C ALA A 321 -26.60 0.42 -26.68
N LYS A 322 -26.07 -0.55 -25.94
CA LYS A 322 -25.88 -0.47 -24.51
C LYS A 322 -24.44 -0.07 -24.22
N ALA A 323 -24.22 0.62 -23.11
CA ALA A 323 -22.91 0.74 -22.51
C ALA A 323 -22.37 -0.65 -22.12
N SER A 324 -21.05 -0.77 -22.02
CA SER A 324 -20.36 -2.03 -21.69
C SER A 324 -20.10 -2.22 -20.20
N ASN A 325 -20.14 -1.15 -19.43
CA ASN A 325 -19.99 -1.16 -17.97
C ASN A 325 -21.06 -0.24 -17.36
N ALA A 326 -21.38 -0.49 -16.10
CA ALA A 326 -22.21 0.31 -15.21
C ALA A 326 -21.54 0.27 -13.84
N ASP A 327 -21.20 1.43 -13.29
CA ASP A 327 -20.72 1.55 -11.92
C ASP A 327 -21.87 2.10 -11.04
N ASP A 328 -21.85 1.82 -9.73
CA ASP A 328 -22.97 2.20 -8.83
C ASP A 328 -23.03 3.73 -8.58
N ASP A 329 -21.94 4.44 -8.82
CA ASP A 329 -21.80 5.89 -8.72
C ASP A 329 -21.38 6.45 -10.10
N PRO A 330 -21.73 7.70 -10.45
CA PRO A 330 -21.32 8.29 -11.72
C PRO A 330 -19.80 8.43 -11.82
N ASP A 331 -19.26 8.06 -12.98
CA ASP A 331 -17.85 8.26 -13.31
C ASP A 331 -17.56 9.76 -13.50
N GLU A 332 -16.45 10.24 -12.94
CA GLU A 332 -15.88 11.56 -13.25
C GLU A 332 -14.50 11.40 -13.90
N GLY A 333 -14.31 12.03 -15.06
CA GLY A 333 -13.05 11.92 -15.79
C GLY A 333 -12.67 13.18 -16.58
N ILE A 334 -11.36 13.38 -16.74
CA ILE A 334 -10.79 14.38 -17.66
C ILE A 334 -10.12 13.65 -18.82
N PHE A 335 -10.70 13.79 -20.01
CA PHE A 335 -10.18 13.21 -21.25
C PHE A 335 -9.33 14.24 -21.99
N ASP A 336 -8.02 13.98 -22.13
CA ASP A 336 -7.14 14.82 -22.94
C ASP A 336 -7.39 14.57 -24.43
N ILE A 337 -8.07 15.52 -25.08
CA ILE A 337 -8.39 15.50 -26.51
C ILE A 337 -7.51 16.48 -27.30
N SER A 338 -6.34 16.84 -26.76
CA SER A 338 -5.41 17.80 -27.37
C SER A 338 -4.93 17.37 -28.76
N GLU A 339 -4.88 16.07 -29.06
CA GLU A 339 -4.54 15.57 -30.39
C GLU A 339 -5.55 16.03 -31.47
N PHE A 340 -6.80 16.32 -31.06
CA PHE A 340 -7.89 16.73 -31.94
C PHE A 340 -8.01 18.25 -32.11
N LYS A 341 -7.13 19.05 -31.51
CA LYS A 341 -7.16 20.53 -31.61
C LYS A 341 -7.20 21.06 -33.04
N SER A 342 -6.59 20.36 -33.99
CA SER A 342 -6.62 20.74 -35.41
C SER A 342 -8.03 20.76 -36.03
N LEU A 343 -9.02 20.17 -35.36
CA LEU A 343 -10.42 20.22 -35.77
C LEU A 343 -11.09 21.54 -35.40
N LEU A 344 -10.52 22.31 -34.46
CA LEU A 344 -11.05 23.61 -34.09
C LEU A 344 -10.86 24.62 -35.23
N VAL A 345 -11.87 25.46 -35.41
CA VAL A 345 -11.84 26.60 -36.34
C VAL A 345 -12.01 27.89 -35.54
N SER A 346 -11.48 29.00 -36.07
CA SER A 346 -11.79 30.31 -35.50
C SER A 346 -13.27 30.63 -35.74
N GLY A 347 -13.97 31.02 -34.67
CA GLY A 347 -15.43 31.19 -34.64
C GLY A 347 -16.17 30.00 -34.05
N GLU A 348 -17.32 29.65 -34.63
CA GLU A 348 -18.23 28.63 -34.10
C GLU A 348 -17.70 27.21 -34.31
N ASN A 349 -17.67 26.44 -33.22
CA ASN A 349 -17.35 25.02 -33.16
C ASN A 349 -18.50 24.26 -32.50
N LEU A 350 -18.59 22.97 -32.79
CA LEU A 350 -19.66 22.11 -32.31
C LEU A 350 -19.08 20.95 -31.49
N LEU A 351 -19.49 20.86 -30.23
CA LEU A 351 -19.34 19.65 -29.42
C LEU A 351 -20.67 18.89 -29.43
N ALA A 352 -20.62 17.60 -29.69
CA ALA A 352 -21.79 16.72 -29.73
C ALA A 352 -21.48 15.43 -28.97
N ILE A 353 -22.40 14.96 -28.14
CA ILE A 353 -22.19 13.81 -27.27
C ILE A 353 -23.43 12.91 -27.32
N GLU A 354 -23.22 11.61 -27.41
CA GLU A 354 -24.26 10.60 -27.20
C GLU A 354 -23.96 9.85 -25.91
N LEU A 355 -24.96 9.75 -25.03
CA LEU A 355 -24.91 8.92 -23.83
C LEU A 355 -25.73 7.66 -24.05
N HIS A 356 -25.24 6.54 -23.55
CA HIS A 356 -25.88 5.24 -23.60
C HIS A 356 -25.90 4.62 -22.20
N ASN A 357 -27.04 4.04 -21.86
CA ASN A 357 -27.24 3.30 -20.63
C ASN A 357 -27.01 1.80 -20.86
N THR A 358 -26.67 1.05 -19.82
CA THR A 358 -26.55 -0.42 -19.87
C THR A 358 -27.89 -1.13 -19.99
N GLU A 359 -28.94 -0.63 -19.35
CA GLU A 359 -30.26 -1.26 -19.29
C GLU A 359 -31.43 -0.29 -19.43
N TYR A 360 -32.56 -0.75 -19.96
CA TYR A 360 -33.76 0.10 -20.05
C TYR A 360 -34.34 0.41 -18.67
N THR A 361 -34.08 -0.46 -17.69
CA THR A 361 -34.60 -0.38 -16.32
C THR A 361 -33.54 0.14 -15.33
N SER A 362 -32.47 0.77 -15.83
CA SER A 362 -31.47 1.40 -14.96
C SER A 362 -32.11 2.51 -14.12
N SER A 363 -31.60 2.72 -12.92
CA SER A 363 -32.09 3.69 -11.94
C SER A 363 -31.64 5.12 -12.23
N ASP A 364 -30.68 5.29 -13.13
CA ASP A 364 -29.93 6.52 -13.37
C ASP A 364 -29.41 6.60 -14.80
N ALA A 365 -29.13 7.82 -15.21
CA ALA A 365 -28.26 8.15 -16.33
C ALA A 365 -27.85 9.60 -16.12
N ILE A 366 -26.55 9.92 -16.19
CA ILE A 366 -26.04 11.26 -15.88
C ILE A 366 -25.11 11.71 -17.00
N LEU A 367 -25.22 12.97 -17.43
CA LEU A 367 -24.26 13.60 -18.34
C LEU A 367 -24.07 15.08 -18.00
N VAL A 368 -22.87 15.42 -17.54
CA VAL A 368 -22.42 16.80 -17.28
C VAL A 368 -21.10 17.03 -18.03
N PRO A 369 -21.14 17.60 -19.25
CA PRO A 369 -19.95 17.84 -20.05
C PRO A 369 -19.42 19.27 -19.91
N GLU A 370 -18.12 19.41 -19.68
CA GLU A 370 -17.39 20.68 -19.70
C GLU A 370 -16.19 20.59 -20.65
N LEU A 371 -15.91 21.67 -21.38
CA LEU A 371 -14.80 21.72 -22.33
C LEU A 371 -13.83 22.80 -21.90
N ILE A 372 -12.57 22.42 -21.73
CA ILE A 372 -11.53 23.28 -21.16
C ILE A 372 -10.42 23.47 -22.19
N ALA A 373 -10.09 24.72 -22.49
CA ALA A 373 -8.87 25.10 -23.20
C ALA A 373 -7.78 25.45 -22.17
N ARG A 374 -6.65 24.77 -22.24
CA ARG A 374 -5.50 25.00 -21.36
C ARG A 374 -4.41 25.74 -22.11
N ASP A 375 -3.97 26.89 -21.61
CA ASP A 375 -2.75 27.57 -22.07
C ASP A 375 -1.57 27.11 -21.18
N TYR A 376 -0.68 26.29 -21.75
CA TYR A 376 0.40 25.68 -20.98
C TYR A 376 1.47 26.69 -20.57
N LEU A 377 1.89 26.62 -19.31
CA LEU A 377 3.00 27.41 -18.80
C LEU A 377 4.32 26.92 -19.42
N PRO A 378 5.13 27.82 -20.02
CA PRO A 378 6.37 27.42 -20.67
C PRO A 378 7.40 26.92 -19.65
N GLY A 379 8.00 25.76 -19.93
CA GLY A 379 9.17 25.25 -19.19
C GLY A 379 8.86 24.43 -17.94
N TYR A 380 7.60 24.08 -17.67
CA TYR A 380 7.17 23.32 -16.48
C TYR A 380 6.66 21.91 -16.80
N GLU A 381 7.17 21.28 -17.84
CA GLU A 381 6.79 19.91 -18.20
C GLU A 381 7.57 18.91 -17.33
N HIS A 382 6.87 18.01 -16.66
CA HIS A 382 7.50 16.92 -15.91
C HIS A 382 6.65 15.65 -15.95
N LEU A 383 7.31 14.50 -15.76
CA LEU A 383 6.58 13.26 -15.55
C LEU A 383 5.92 13.31 -14.18
N ARG A 384 4.62 13.04 -14.15
CA ARG A 384 3.81 12.91 -12.95
C ARG A 384 3.34 11.47 -12.82
N ILE A 385 3.49 10.87 -11.65
CA ILE A 385 2.96 9.53 -11.40
C ILE A 385 1.44 9.56 -11.53
N HIS A 386 0.82 8.49 -12.03
CA HIS A 386 -0.63 8.49 -12.27
C HIS A 386 -1.44 8.69 -10.99
N ASP A 387 -1.15 7.88 -9.98
CA ASP A 387 -1.88 7.79 -8.73
C ASP A 387 -1.03 7.01 -7.70
N VAL A 388 -1.59 6.77 -6.51
CA VAL A 388 -0.93 6.02 -5.43
C VAL A 388 -0.75 4.54 -5.77
N ASP A 389 -1.64 3.96 -6.58
CA ASP A 389 -1.52 2.55 -7.01
C ASP A 389 -0.36 2.37 -7.98
N ALA A 390 -0.14 3.33 -8.88
CA ALA A 390 1.01 3.38 -9.76
C ALA A 390 2.32 3.50 -8.97
N LEU A 391 2.33 4.22 -7.84
CA LEU A 391 3.48 4.24 -6.92
C LEU A 391 3.76 2.85 -6.33
N GLN A 392 2.73 2.13 -5.88
CA GLN A 392 2.90 0.76 -5.40
C GLN A 392 3.41 -0.18 -6.50
N GLN A 393 2.91 -0.02 -7.74
CA GLN A 393 3.39 -0.78 -8.90
C GLN A 393 4.85 -0.47 -9.23
N LEU A 394 5.28 0.79 -9.08
CA LEU A 394 6.67 1.20 -9.29
C LEU A 394 7.62 0.49 -8.32
N ILE A 395 7.25 0.41 -7.04
CA ILE A 395 8.02 -0.30 -6.00
C ILE A 395 8.19 -1.78 -6.40
N HIS A 396 7.12 -2.44 -6.82
CA HIS A 396 7.19 -3.83 -7.30
C HIS A 396 8.01 -3.98 -8.58
N ALA A 397 7.88 -3.06 -9.53
CA ALA A 397 8.66 -3.07 -10.77
C ALA A 397 10.16 -3.00 -10.45
N ARG A 398 10.56 -2.13 -9.51
CA ARG A 398 11.94 -2.05 -9.00
C ARG A 398 12.37 -3.35 -8.31
N GLY A 399 11.53 -3.90 -7.45
CA GLY A 399 11.81 -5.17 -6.80
C GLY A 399 12.00 -6.35 -7.76
N ILE A 400 11.40 -6.33 -8.96
CA ILE A 400 11.51 -7.41 -9.95
C ILE A 400 12.64 -7.16 -10.95
N TYR A 401 12.75 -5.94 -11.47
CA TYR A 401 13.59 -5.62 -12.62
C TYR A 401 14.86 -4.86 -12.26
N ASP A 402 14.93 -4.15 -11.12
CA ASP A 402 16.11 -3.37 -10.79
C ASP A 402 17.30 -4.29 -10.43
N PRO A 403 18.46 -4.16 -11.09
CA PRO A 403 19.65 -4.93 -10.71
C PRO A 403 20.20 -4.57 -9.32
N HIS A 404 19.88 -3.40 -8.78
CA HIS A 404 20.25 -2.91 -7.45
C HIS A 404 19.15 -3.24 -6.42
N GLN A 405 18.83 -4.52 -6.31
CA GLN A 405 17.80 -5.03 -5.41
C GLN A 405 17.96 -4.57 -3.96
N LEU A 406 19.20 -4.40 -3.46
CA LEU A 406 19.46 -3.89 -2.12
C LEU A 406 18.96 -2.44 -1.96
N GLN A 407 19.11 -1.63 -3.00
CA GLN A 407 18.62 -0.26 -3.01
C GLN A 407 17.09 -0.23 -2.90
N ALA A 408 16.38 -1.07 -3.67
CA ALA A 408 14.93 -1.19 -3.60
C ALA A 408 14.45 -1.70 -2.23
N VAL A 409 15.08 -2.74 -1.67
CA VAL A 409 14.76 -3.26 -0.32
C VAL A 409 14.99 -2.19 0.75
N MET A 410 16.08 -1.43 0.65
CA MET A 410 16.38 -0.37 1.61
C MET A 410 15.44 0.83 1.43
N ALA A 411 15.01 1.15 0.21
CA ALA A 411 14.00 2.17 -0.05
C ALA A 411 12.68 1.84 0.67
N GLU A 412 12.19 0.60 0.53
CA GLU A 412 11.00 0.13 1.25
C GLU A 412 11.18 0.15 2.77
N PHE A 413 12.37 -0.19 3.25
CA PHE A 413 12.68 -0.07 4.67
C PHE A 413 12.56 1.38 5.16
N TRP A 414 13.12 2.34 4.42
CA TRP A 414 13.09 3.75 4.80
C TRP A 414 11.69 4.36 4.69
N GLU A 415 10.94 4.02 3.65
CA GLU A 415 9.52 4.37 3.52
C GLU A 415 8.72 3.90 4.74
N ASN A 416 8.87 2.63 5.12
CA ASN A 416 8.16 2.09 6.26
C ASN A 416 8.65 2.69 7.60
N HIS A 417 9.96 2.98 7.68
CA HIS A 417 10.56 3.60 8.87
C HIS A 417 10.10 5.05 9.06
N PHE A 418 9.92 5.82 7.98
CA PHE A 418 9.47 7.20 7.97
C PHE A 418 8.04 7.35 7.41
N THR A 419 7.18 6.37 7.67
CA THR A 419 5.86 6.29 7.03
C THR A 419 5.05 7.58 7.13
N THR A 420 4.42 7.94 6.02
CA THR A 420 3.49 9.05 5.85
C THR A 420 2.08 8.52 5.56
N ASP A 421 1.13 9.43 5.39
CA ASP A 421 -0.26 9.12 5.07
C ASP A 421 -0.70 9.92 3.83
N TYR A 422 -0.96 9.17 2.76
CA TYR A 422 -1.42 9.70 1.48
C TYR A 422 -2.79 10.39 1.63
N ASP A 423 -3.74 9.78 2.35
CA ASP A 423 -5.11 10.29 2.46
C ASP A 423 -5.11 11.65 3.15
N LYS A 424 -4.28 11.78 4.20
CA LYS A 424 -4.10 13.05 4.91
C LYS A 424 -3.45 14.14 4.03
N THR A 425 -2.56 13.74 3.13
CA THR A 425 -1.95 14.66 2.17
C THR A 425 -2.97 15.13 1.13
N ALA A 426 -3.80 14.22 0.61
CA ALA A 426 -4.86 14.53 -0.34
C ALA A 426 -5.91 15.48 0.28
N GLU A 427 -6.43 15.14 1.46
CA GLU A 427 -7.41 15.94 2.23
C GLU A 427 -6.87 17.36 2.49
N PHE A 428 -5.62 17.46 2.95
CA PHE A 428 -5.00 18.78 3.19
C PHE A 428 -4.91 19.64 1.92
N LEU A 429 -4.63 19.04 0.77
CA LEU A 429 -4.52 19.76 -0.50
C LEU A 429 -5.88 20.18 -1.04
N GLU A 430 -6.89 19.33 -0.92
CA GLU A 430 -8.29 19.61 -1.27
C GLU A 430 -8.84 20.79 -0.47
N GLU A 431 -8.60 20.82 0.85
CA GLU A 431 -9.08 21.87 1.76
C GLU A 431 -8.38 23.24 1.58
N ILE A 432 -7.49 23.40 0.60
CA ILE A 432 -6.85 24.69 0.32
C ILE A 432 -7.88 25.64 -0.30
N GLU A 433 -8.30 26.63 0.49
CA GLU A 433 -9.22 27.69 0.07
C GLU A 433 -8.50 28.97 -0.41
N ASP A 434 -9.13 29.68 -1.35
CA ASP A 434 -8.73 31.03 -1.76
C ASP A 434 -9.23 32.12 -0.79
N MET A 435 -9.04 33.41 -1.13
CA MET A 435 -9.53 34.52 -0.29
C MET A 435 -11.07 34.65 -0.27
N SER A 436 -11.76 33.97 -1.18
CA SER A 436 -13.21 33.93 -1.31
C SER A 436 -13.83 32.82 -0.45
N GLY A 437 -13.01 31.86 0.00
CA GLY A 437 -13.44 30.65 0.71
C GLY A 437 -13.83 29.51 -0.24
N ASP A 438 -13.42 29.59 -1.50
CA ASP A 438 -13.64 28.54 -2.49
C ASP A 438 -12.38 27.66 -2.57
N GLU A 439 -12.55 26.34 -2.66
CA GLU A 439 -11.47 25.37 -2.86
C GLU A 439 -10.71 25.67 -4.16
N VAL A 440 -9.38 25.64 -4.09
CA VAL A 440 -8.49 26.06 -5.18
C VAL A 440 -8.25 24.93 -6.18
N ILE A 441 -8.38 23.68 -5.75
CA ILE A 441 -8.15 22.49 -6.57
C ILE A 441 -9.28 21.48 -6.35
N SER A 442 -9.60 20.68 -7.36
CA SER A 442 -10.56 19.58 -7.21
C SER A 442 -9.94 18.42 -6.42
N GLU A 443 -10.79 17.60 -5.79
CA GLU A 443 -10.42 16.33 -5.15
C GLU A 443 -9.49 15.49 -6.03
N SER A 444 -9.88 15.20 -7.27
CA SER A 444 -9.06 14.45 -8.24
C SER A 444 -7.68 15.07 -8.53
N GLN A 445 -7.57 16.40 -8.47
CA GLN A 445 -6.29 17.08 -8.64
C GLN A 445 -5.48 17.06 -7.34
N ALA A 446 -6.12 17.13 -6.17
CA ALA A 446 -5.49 16.97 -4.86
C ALA A 446 -4.87 15.59 -4.71
N GLU A 447 -5.61 14.53 -5.05
CA GLU A 447 -5.14 13.14 -5.08
C GLU A 447 -3.92 12.95 -5.99
N ALA A 448 -3.98 13.49 -7.21
CA ALA A 448 -2.87 13.40 -8.17
C ALA A 448 -1.61 14.14 -7.68
N GLU A 449 -1.75 15.28 -6.99
CA GLU A 449 -0.63 15.99 -6.38
C GLU A 449 -0.10 15.26 -5.14
N ALA A 450 -0.97 14.68 -4.30
CA ALA A 450 -0.57 13.88 -3.15
C ALA A 450 0.25 12.66 -3.59
N ALA A 451 -0.22 11.90 -4.59
CA ALA A 451 0.52 10.76 -5.15
C ALA A 451 1.90 11.19 -5.69
N GLN A 452 1.97 12.37 -6.32
CA GLN A 452 3.21 12.93 -6.83
C GLN A 452 4.18 13.37 -5.71
N LEU A 453 3.67 13.81 -4.57
CA LEU A 453 4.48 14.14 -3.39
C LEU A 453 5.02 12.86 -2.73
N GLU A 454 4.18 11.84 -2.54
CA GLU A 454 4.60 10.52 -2.02
C GLU A 454 5.67 9.89 -2.93
N TYR A 455 5.48 9.94 -4.25
CA TYR A 455 6.50 9.47 -5.20
C TYR A 455 7.83 10.21 -5.04
N ARG A 456 7.82 11.53 -4.80
CA ARG A 456 9.07 12.30 -4.61
C ARG A 456 9.78 11.93 -3.32
N GLU A 457 9.03 11.66 -2.25
CA GLU A 457 9.59 11.16 -1.00
C GLU A 457 10.20 9.77 -1.18
N TYR A 458 9.46 8.84 -1.78
CA TYR A 458 9.97 7.52 -2.14
C TYR A 458 11.20 7.57 -3.03
N GLN A 459 11.18 8.42 -4.06
CA GLN A 459 12.31 8.59 -4.96
C GLN A 459 13.56 9.06 -4.20
N PHE A 460 13.40 9.98 -3.24
CA PHE A 460 14.50 10.41 -2.40
C PHE A 460 15.05 9.25 -1.56
N PHE A 461 14.20 8.52 -0.84
CA PHE A 461 14.65 7.39 -0.01
C PHE A 461 15.28 6.27 -0.84
N HIS A 462 14.79 6.05 -2.05
CA HIS A 462 15.39 5.14 -3.01
C HIS A 462 16.79 5.58 -3.43
N ASP A 463 16.95 6.82 -3.88
CA ASP A 463 18.23 7.33 -4.39
C ASP A 463 19.28 7.46 -3.29
N HIS A 464 18.84 7.67 -2.05
CA HIS A 464 19.67 7.84 -0.86
C HIS A 464 19.66 6.61 0.07
N ALA A 465 19.22 5.45 -0.40
CA ALA A 465 18.93 4.28 0.44
C ALA A 465 20.12 3.78 1.30
N LEU A 466 21.36 4.08 0.89
CA LEU A 466 22.59 3.69 1.58
C LEU A 466 23.34 4.87 2.21
N ASP A 467 22.73 6.06 2.23
CA ASP A 467 23.31 7.26 2.82
C ASP A 467 23.21 7.25 4.36
N ARG A 468 23.69 8.33 4.98
CA ARG A 468 23.72 8.44 6.44
C ARG A 468 22.31 8.68 6.95
N PHE A 469 21.95 7.96 8.02
CA PHE A 469 20.67 8.13 8.72
C PHE A 469 20.34 9.59 9.05
N GLY A 470 21.33 10.41 9.44
CA GLY A 470 21.09 11.82 9.74
C GLY A 470 20.62 12.66 8.53
N ASP A 471 21.07 12.31 7.31
CA ASP A 471 20.67 13.00 6.09
C ASP A 471 19.25 12.56 5.68
N LEU A 472 18.94 11.27 5.83
CA LEU A 472 17.59 10.72 5.62
C LEU A 472 16.57 11.28 6.60
N LEU A 473 16.93 11.36 7.88
CA LEU A 473 16.10 11.95 8.93
C LEU A 473 15.83 13.43 8.66
N LEU A 474 16.84 14.18 8.20
CA LEU A 474 16.67 15.59 7.85
C LEU A 474 15.72 15.77 6.66
N TYR A 475 15.78 14.89 5.66
CA TYR A 475 14.83 14.94 4.56
C TYR A 475 13.41 14.65 5.03
N SER A 476 13.20 13.56 5.77
CA SER A 476 11.90 13.25 6.40
C SER A 476 11.37 14.46 7.18
N ALA A 477 12.20 15.16 7.94
CA ALA A 477 11.80 16.33 8.74
C ALA A 477 11.31 17.52 7.91
N THR A 478 11.61 17.53 6.62
CA THR A 478 11.33 18.64 5.70
C THR A 478 10.52 18.24 4.48
N SER A 479 10.15 16.96 4.34
CA SER A 479 9.34 16.49 3.23
C SER A 479 7.90 17.02 3.38
N PRO A 480 7.25 17.44 2.28
CA PRO A 480 5.88 17.96 2.34
C PRO A 480 4.89 16.99 2.97
N THR A 481 4.95 15.71 2.59
CA THR A 481 4.13 14.60 3.09
C THR A 481 4.28 14.44 4.61
N MET A 482 5.50 14.41 5.15
CA MET A 482 5.72 14.29 6.60
C MET A 482 5.28 15.55 7.38
N LEU A 483 5.50 16.73 6.79
CA LEU A 483 5.05 17.99 7.40
C LEU A 483 3.53 18.06 7.51
N ILE A 484 2.81 17.55 6.51
CA ILE A 484 1.34 17.46 6.52
C ILE A 484 0.89 16.34 7.46
N TYR A 485 1.47 15.15 7.34
CA TYR A 485 1.10 13.96 8.11
C TYR A 485 1.09 14.20 9.62
N LEU A 486 2.09 14.92 10.14
CA LEU A 486 2.21 15.18 11.58
C LEU A 486 1.73 16.58 11.99
N ASP A 487 0.97 17.24 11.12
CA ASP A 487 0.35 18.56 11.36
C ASP A 487 1.37 19.68 11.63
N ASN A 488 2.61 19.55 11.15
CA ASN A 488 3.62 20.61 11.28
C ASN A 488 3.26 21.84 10.44
N VAL A 489 2.46 21.66 9.40
CA VAL A 489 1.86 22.77 8.62
C VAL A 489 0.92 23.64 9.45
N LEU A 490 0.41 23.15 10.57
CA LEU A 490 -0.51 23.87 11.47
C LEU A 490 0.22 24.61 12.62
N ASN A 491 1.55 24.60 12.63
CA ASN A 491 2.37 25.21 13.67
C ASN A 491 2.07 26.71 13.89
N ARG A 492 1.99 27.14 15.16
CA ARG A 492 1.75 28.54 15.54
C ARG A 492 2.85 29.09 16.45
N VAL A 493 3.10 30.39 16.35
CA VAL A 493 4.07 31.07 17.20
C VAL A 493 3.66 30.94 18.67
N GLY A 494 4.47 30.25 19.47
CA GLY A 494 4.24 30.03 20.91
C GLY A 494 3.46 28.76 21.25
N GLU A 495 2.98 28.03 20.25
CA GLU A 495 2.29 26.73 20.37
C GLU A 495 2.88 25.77 19.32
N PRO A 496 4.13 25.31 19.51
CA PRO A 496 4.75 24.37 18.59
C PRO A 496 4.07 23.00 18.68
N ASN A 497 3.92 22.37 17.52
CA ASN A 497 3.50 20.99 17.36
C ASN A 497 4.68 20.08 17.69
N GLU A 498 4.48 19.21 18.67
CA GLU A 498 5.50 18.30 19.20
C GLU A 498 5.52 16.94 18.48
N ASN A 499 4.59 16.67 17.56
CA ASN A 499 4.40 15.35 16.96
C ASN A 499 5.69 14.83 16.32
N TYR A 500 6.34 15.62 15.46
CA TYR A 500 7.57 15.16 14.81
C TYR A 500 8.73 14.95 15.79
N ALA A 501 8.89 15.86 16.77
CA ALA A 501 9.89 15.70 17.82
C ALA A 501 9.68 14.40 18.62
N ARG A 502 8.41 14.04 18.86
CA ARG A 502 8.02 12.78 19.48
C ARG A 502 8.37 11.59 18.58
N GLU A 503 8.03 11.63 17.30
CA GLU A 503 8.34 10.55 16.34
C GLU A 503 9.85 10.28 16.24
N ILE A 504 10.68 11.33 16.19
CA ILE A 504 12.15 11.21 16.22
C ILE A 504 12.60 10.38 17.43
N LEU A 505 12.10 10.73 18.61
CA LEU A 505 12.55 10.10 19.85
C LEU A 505 11.95 8.70 20.02
N GLU A 506 10.66 8.54 19.73
CA GLU A 506 9.88 7.34 20.02
C GLU A 506 9.99 6.26 18.94
N LEU A 507 9.85 6.62 17.66
CA LEU A 507 9.79 5.65 16.58
C LEU A 507 11.09 5.58 15.79
N TYR A 508 11.73 6.72 15.50
CA TYR A 508 12.84 6.73 14.54
C TYR A 508 14.22 6.47 15.13
N ALA A 509 14.45 6.80 16.41
CA ALA A 509 15.80 6.72 17.01
C ALA A 509 15.88 5.91 18.31
N PHE A 510 15.19 6.31 19.38
CA PHE A 510 15.45 5.74 20.72
C PHE A 510 14.50 4.59 21.09
N GLY A 511 13.28 4.59 20.57
CA GLY A 511 12.23 3.70 21.06
C GLY A 511 11.48 4.30 22.24
N VAL A 512 10.20 3.92 22.35
CA VAL A 512 9.31 4.35 23.44
C VAL A 512 9.94 4.06 24.83
N ASP A 513 9.79 5.01 25.75
CA ASP A 513 10.30 4.94 27.14
C ASP A 513 11.82 4.85 27.29
N ASN A 514 12.60 5.23 26.27
CA ASN A 514 14.05 5.09 26.29
C ASN A 514 14.81 6.37 26.71
N ARG A 515 14.62 6.78 27.98
CA ARG A 515 15.43 7.80 28.69
C ARG A 515 15.38 9.25 28.18
N TYR A 516 14.44 9.60 27.31
CA TYR A 516 14.05 10.99 27.05
C TYR A 516 12.89 11.41 27.97
N THR A 517 12.64 12.71 28.07
CA THR A 517 11.56 13.31 28.86
C THR A 517 10.67 14.16 27.97
N GLN A 518 9.48 14.51 28.46
CA GLN A 518 8.60 15.47 27.78
C GLN A 518 9.29 16.80 27.48
N LYS A 519 10.21 17.23 28.36
CA LYS A 519 11.02 18.44 28.13
C LYS A 519 11.95 18.31 26.93
N ASP A 520 12.48 17.11 26.68
CA ASP A 520 13.35 16.87 25.53
C ASP A 520 12.56 16.89 24.21
N ILE A 521 11.26 16.56 24.24
CA ILE A 521 10.35 16.72 23.09
C ILE A 521 10.06 18.21 22.84
N GLU A 522 9.73 18.96 23.89
CA GLU A 522 9.42 20.40 23.80
C GLU A 522 10.61 21.28 23.37
N GLU A 523 11.85 20.83 23.61
CA GLU A 523 13.08 21.56 23.29
C GLU A 523 13.66 21.25 21.90
N LEU A 524 13.16 20.20 21.24
CA LEU A 524 13.56 19.78 19.89
C LEU A 524 12.77 20.53 18.83
#